data_AF-A0A7S1TYS5-F1
#
_entry.id   AF-A0A7S1TYS5-F1
#
_cell.length_a   1.000
_cell.length_b   1.000
_cell.length_c   1.000
_cell.angle_alpha   90.00
_cell.angle_beta   90.00
_cell.angle_gamma   90.00
#
_symmetry.space_group_name_H-M   'P 1'
#
loop_
_entity.id
_entity.type
_entity.pdbx_description
1 polymer ?
#
loop_
_entity_poly.entity_id
_entity_poly.type
_entity_poly.pdbx_seq_one_letter_code
_entity_poly.pdbx_strand_id
1 'polypeptide(L)'
;KNTVYALGHQHNFRSAEEFAMILADHFVTTYPQFVHKARITIEETVWQRLGGDSNPHTHAFQKIGPHTGWARAVADRSGLVSLQGGVRSLTLLKTTNSSFTNFHRDRFTLLPEAEDRLLASAIDATWDYCTSFSKRHRDWTGTSSVVLSTLIASFAGDARRGKPSPSVQTT
;
A
#
# COMPACT_ATOMS: atom_id res chain seq x y z
N LYS A 1 9.10 -19.60 10.99
CA LYS A 1 8.38 -19.00 12.14
C LYS A 1 9.36 -18.43 13.17
N ASN A 2 10.13 -19.26 13.90
CA ASN A 2 11.02 -18.79 14.96
C ASN A 2 12.03 -17.74 14.48
N THR A 3 12.59 -17.92 13.28
CA THR A 3 13.45 -16.94 12.61
C THR A 3 12.82 -15.56 12.48
N VAL A 4 11.51 -15.48 12.17
CA VAL A 4 10.81 -14.19 12.05
C VAL A 4 10.73 -13.49 13.41
N TYR A 5 10.41 -14.23 14.48
CA TYR A 5 10.39 -13.67 15.83
C TYR A 5 11.79 -13.26 16.31
N ALA A 6 12.80 -14.09 16.05
CA ALA A 6 14.18 -13.80 16.42
C ALA A 6 14.69 -12.53 15.72
N LEU A 7 14.51 -12.43 14.40
CA LEU A 7 14.94 -11.26 13.64
C LEU A 7 14.13 -10.01 13.99
N GLY A 8 12.83 -10.17 14.28
CA GLY A 8 12.00 -9.06 14.76
C GLY A 8 12.42 -8.53 16.13
N HIS A 9 13.07 -9.35 16.96
CA HIS A 9 13.66 -8.92 18.23
C HIS A 9 15.08 -8.36 18.07
N GLN A 10 15.88 -8.94 17.17
CA GLN A 10 17.30 -8.59 16.99
C GLN A 10 17.53 -7.32 16.17
N HIS A 11 16.61 -6.98 15.26
CA HIS A 11 16.75 -5.84 14.37
C HIS A 11 15.78 -4.72 14.71
N ASN A 12 16.26 -3.49 14.62
CA ASN A 12 15.39 -2.32 14.56
C ASN A 12 14.96 -2.10 13.10
N PHE A 13 13.66 -2.03 12.88
CA PHE A 13 13.05 -1.69 11.59
C PHE A 13 11.94 -0.67 11.83
N ARG A 14 11.67 0.18 10.83
CA ARG A 14 10.70 1.27 10.91
C ARG A 14 9.51 1.09 9.96
N SER A 15 9.55 0.07 9.12
CA SER A 15 8.54 -0.20 8.09
C SER A 15 8.46 -1.68 7.75
N ALA A 16 7.34 -2.09 7.14
CA ALA A 16 7.18 -3.42 6.59
C ALA A 16 8.22 -3.73 5.49
N GLU A 17 8.60 -2.74 4.67
CA GLU A 17 9.63 -2.89 3.64
C GLU A 17 10.98 -3.29 4.21
N GLU A 18 11.46 -2.58 5.25
CA GLU A 18 12.73 -2.89 5.91
C GLU A 18 12.73 -4.28 6.49
N PHE A 19 11.65 -4.66 7.19
CA PHE A 19 11.59 -5.97 7.79
C PHE A 19 11.50 -7.09 6.75
N ALA A 20 10.77 -6.86 5.65
CA ALA A 20 10.73 -7.81 4.53
C ALA A 20 12.11 -8.01 3.90
N MET A 21 12.91 -6.95 3.75
CA MET A 21 14.28 -7.04 3.26
C MET A 21 15.18 -7.83 4.21
N ILE A 22 15.13 -7.54 5.51
CA ILE A 22 15.90 -8.25 6.54
C ILE A 22 15.60 -9.76 6.50
N LEU A 23 14.32 -10.12 6.44
CA LEU A 23 13.90 -11.51 6.36
C LEU A 23 14.38 -12.17 5.06
N ALA A 24 14.23 -11.49 3.92
CA ALA A 24 14.61 -12.04 2.62
C ALA A 24 16.12 -12.27 2.54
N ASP A 25 16.92 -11.29 2.97
CA ASP A 25 18.38 -11.37 3.02
C ASP A 25 18.86 -12.49 3.95
N HIS A 26 18.27 -12.62 5.13
CA HIS A 26 18.64 -13.67 6.07
C HIS A 26 18.53 -15.07 5.46
N PHE A 27 17.44 -15.39 4.77
CA PHE A 27 17.25 -16.75 4.23
C PHE A 27 18.23 -17.09 3.10
N VAL A 28 18.53 -16.13 2.21
CA VAL A 28 19.45 -16.37 1.08
C VAL A 28 20.91 -16.40 1.50
N THR A 29 21.27 -15.68 2.57
CA THR A 29 22.64 -15.62 3.11
C THR A 29 22.94 -16.77 4.08
N THR A 30 21.97 -17.18 4.90
CA THR A 30 22.15 -18.23 5.92
C THR A 30 22.15 -19.63 5.32
N TYR A 31 21.34 -19.87 4.29
CA TYR A 31 21.17 -21.18 3.68
C TYR A 31 21.53 -21.17 2.18
N PRO A 32 22.73 -20.71 1.80
CA PRO A 32 23.04 -20.43 0.39
C PRO A 32 23.02 -21.69 -0.47
N GLN A 33 23.25 -22.87 0.11
CA GLN A 33 23.24 -24.15 -0.61
C GLN A 33 21.83 -24.61 -1.01
N PHE A 34 20.80 -24.22 -0.26
CA PHE A 34 19.42 -24.71 -0.43
C PHE A 34 18.45 -23.62 -0.87
N VAL A 35 18.70 -22.36 -0.48
CA VAL A 35 17.83 -21.22 -0.75
C VAL A 35 18.47 -20.35 -1.82
N HIS A 36 17.89 -20.41 -3.02
CA HIS A 36 18.34 -19.58 -4.15
C HIS A 36 17.65 -18.21 -4.18
N LYS A 37 16.41 -18.16 -3.68
CA LYS A 37 15.57 -16.96 -3.72
C LYS A 37 14.61 -16.98 -2.55
N ALA A 38 14.46 -15.84 -1.89
CA ALA A 38 13.49 -15.63 -0.81
C ALA A 38 12.48 -14.57 -1.25
N ARG A 39 11.19 -14.84 -1.02
CA ARG A 39 10.09 -13.89 -1.23
C ARG A 39 9.35 -13.73 0.08
N ILE A 40 9.39 -12.51 0.62
CA ILE A 40 8.74 -12.17 1.88
C ILE A 40 7.64 -11.16 1.58
N THR A 41 6.44 -11.41 2.09
CA THR A 41 5.30 -10.48 2.02
C THR A 41 4.84 -10.19 3.43
N ILE A 42 4.64 -8.92 3.74
CA ILE A 42 4.24 -8.43 5.06
C ILE A 42 2.99 -7.57 4.89
N GLU A 43 2.00 -7.80 5.75
CA GLU A 43 0.86 -6.94 5.94
C GLU A 43 0.97 -6.25 7.30
N GLU A 44 0.86 -4.94 7.30
CA GLU A 44 1.01 -4.09 8.46
C GLU A 44 -0.36 -3.59 8.93
N THR A 45 -0.71 -3.89 10.17
CA THR A 45 -1.86 -3.27 10.83
C THR A 45 -1.48 -1.85 11.25
N VAL A 46 -2.26 -0.86 10.83
CA VAL A 46 -2.01 0.55 11.15
C VAL A 46 -2.54 0.87 12.55
N TRP A 47 -1.65 1.36 13.41
CA TRP A 47 -1.97 1.84 14.76
C TRP A 47 -1.65 3.33 14.87
N GLN A 48 -2.65 4.14 15.21
CA GLN A 48 -2.48 5.57 15.50
C GLN A 48 -2.34 5.77 17.01
N ARG A 49 -1.32 6.53 17.41
CA ARG A 49 -1.15 6.94 18.81
C ARG A 49 -2.26 7.91 19.21
N LEU A 50 -2.88 7.67 20.36
CA LEU A 50 -3.93 8.55 20.89
C LEU A 50 -3.34 9.88 21.41
N GLY A 51 -4.15 10.93 21.46
CA GLY A 51 -3.76 12.24 22.03
C GLY A 51 -3.22 13.27 21.02
N GLY A 52 -3.08 12.89 19.74
CA GLY A 52 -2.62 13.78 18.67
C GLY A 52 -1.17 14.26 18.83
N ASP A 53 -0.78 15.23 18.01
CA ASP A 53 0.62 15.72 17.97
C ASP A 53 0.98 16.57 19.20
N SER A 54 0.01 17.24 19.82
CA SER A 54 0.25 18.16 20.93
C SER A 54 0.37 17.48 22.30
N ASN A 55 -0.25 16.31 22.49
CA ASN A 55 -0.16 15.55 23.74
C ASN A 55 -0.25 14.03 23.48
N PRO A 56 0.75 13.43 22.82
CA PRO A 56 0.72 12.02 22.47
C PRO A 56 0.71 11.13 23.72
N HIS A 57 -0.26 10.22 23.80
CA HIS A 57 -0.36 9.25 24.88
C HIS A 57 0.88 8.34 24.87
N THR A 58 1.42 8.04 26.05
CA THR A 58 2.69 7.33 26.19
C THR A 58 2.62 5.89 25.67
N HIS A 59 1.50 5.19 25.90
CA HIS A 59 1.34 3.77 25.56
C HIS A 59 -0.04 3.37 25.00
N ALA A 60 -0.89 4.31 24.57
CA ALA A 60 -2.23 3.98 24.07
C ALA A 60 -2.35 4.27 22.56
N PHE A 61 -2.98 3.33 21.86
CA PHE A 61 -3.09 3.33 20.41
C PHE A 61 -4.49 2.87 19.97
N GLN A 62 -4.96 3.41 18.86
CA GLN A 62 -6.18 2.99 18.17
C GLN A 62 -5.82 2.35 16.84
N LYS A 63 -6.44 1.21 16.54
CA LYS A 63 -6.33 0.60 15.20
C LYS A 63 -7.06 1.49 14.21
N ILE A 64 -6.37 1.91 13.15
CA ILE A 64 -6.96 2.65 12.03
C ILE A 64 -7.16 1.67 10.87
N GLY A 65 -8.29 1.76 10.19
CA GLY A 65 -8.65 0.79 9.16
C GLY A 65 -10.07 1.02 8.62
N PRO A 66 -10.45 0.36 7.52
CA PRO A 66 -10.13 -1.04 7.23
C PRO A 66 -8.80 -1.32 6.51
N HIS A 67 -8.09 -0.29 6.04
CA HIS A 67 -6.89 -0.49 5.23
C HIS A 67 -5.66 -0.99 6.03
N THR A 68 -4.78 -1.73 5.36
CA THR A 68 -3.50 -2.21 5.90
C THR A 68 -2.33 -1.78 5.00
N GLY A 69 -1.17 -1.55 5.61
CA GLY A 69 0.08 -1.40 4.87
C GLY A 69 0.50 -2.75 4.29
N TRP A 70 1.22 -2.73 3.17
CA TRP A 70 1.65 -3.94 2.50
C TRP A 70 3.05 -3.76 1.93
N ALA A 71 3.91 -4.75 2.09
CA ALA A 71 5.25 -4.76 1.50
C ALA A 71 5.63 -6.13 0.99
N ARG A 72 6.46 -6.17 -0.06
CA ARG A 72 7.08 -7.39 -0.54
C ARG A 72 8.53 -7.17 -0.92
N ALA A 73 9.42 -7.97 -0.35
CA ALA A 73 10.81 -8.04 -0.75
C ALA A 73 11.09 -9.39 -1.41
N VAL A 74 11.89 -9.35 -2.47
CA VAL A 74 12.45 -10.53 -3.12
C VAL A 74 13.95 -10.37 -3.16
N ALA A 75 14.68 -11.34 -2.63
CA ALA A 75 16.14 -11.37 -2.67
C ALA A 75 16.64 -12.71 -3.21
N ASP A 76 17.82 -12.69 -3.81
CA ASP A 76 18.61 -13.87 -4.15
C ASP A 76 20.06 -13.67 -3.67
N ARG A 77 20.98 -14.55 -4.06
CA ARG A 77 22.38 -14.49 -3.61
C ARG A 77 23.12 -13.23 -4.07
N SER A 78 22.63 -12.53 -5.09
CA SER A 78 23.18 -11.25 -5.56
C SER A 78 22.66 -10.04 -4.77
N GLY A 79 21.68 -10.27 -3.88
CA GLY A 79 21.07 -9.27 -3.02
C GLY A 79 19.59 -9.04 -3.34
N LEU A 80 19.12 -7.81 -3.09
CA LEU A 80 17.73 -7.43 -3.32
C LEU A 80 17.41 -7.38 -4.82
N VAL A 81 16.45 -8.21 -5.23
CA VAL A 81 15.96 -8.33 -6.62
C VAL A 81 14.83 -7.34 -6.89
N SER A 82 13.85 -7.27 -5.99
CA SER A 82 12.72 -6.34 -6.11
C SER A 82 12.15 -6.00 -4.74
N LEU A 83 11.72 -4.76 -4.58
CA LEU A 83 10.98 -4.29 -3.42
C LEU A 83 9.70 -3.61 -3.89
N GLN A 84 8.58 -3.95 -3.25
CA GLN A 84 7.28 -3.39 -3.52
C GLN A 84 6.69 -2.85 -2.23
N GLY A 85 6.07 -1.68 -2.32
CA GLY A 85 5.17 -1.15 -1.28
C GLY A 85 3.72 -1.28 -1.73
N GLY A 86 2.79 -1.04 -0.82
CA GLY A 86 1.39 -1.15 -1.11
C GLY A 86 0.47 -0.78 0.04
N VAL A 87 -0.80 -0.65 -0.32
CA VAL A 87 -1.92 -0.56 0.62
C VAL A 87 -2.98 -1.56 0.19
N ARG A 88 -3.68 -2.14 1.16
CA ARG A 88 -4.83 -3.01 0.92
C ARG A 88 -6.08 -2.41 1.55
N SER A 89 -7.23 -2.62 0.93
CA SER A 89 -8.54 -2.24 1.46
C SER A 89 -8.70 -0.74 1.82
N LEU A 90 -8.03 0.15 1.06
CA LEU A 90 -8.27 1.59 1.17
C LEU A 90 -9.68 1.92 0.65
N THR A 91 -10.63 2.01 1.58
CA THR A 91 -12.05 2.16 1.26
C THR A 91 -12.40 3.64 1.13
N LEU A 92 -12.79 4.06 -0.06
CA LEU A 92 -13.19 5.44 -0.38
C LEU A 92 -14.59 5.45 -1.01
N LEU A 93 -15.33 6.53 -0.77
CA LEU A 93 -16.64 6.77 -1.36
C LEU A 93 -16.79 8.25 -1.70
N LYS A 94 -17.32 8.56 -2.89
CA LYS A 94 -17.88 9.86 -3.22
C LYS A 94 -19.32 9.71 -3.73
N THR A 95 -20.16 10.66 -3.37
CA THR A 95 -21.62 10.58 -3.55
C THR A 95 -22.11 11.18 -4.89
N THR A 96 -21.21 11.80 -5.65
CA THR A 96 -21.47 12.46 -6.94
C THR A 96 -20.14 12.60 -7.68
N ASN A 97 -20.11 13.32 -8.81
CA ASN A 97 -18.93 13.56 -9.65
C ASN A 97 -18.32 12.24 -10.16
N SER A 98 -19.16 11.24 -10.40
CA SER A 98 -18.80 10.03 -11.12
C SER A 98 -19.87 9.75 -12.16
N SER A 99 -19.43 9.53 -13.40
CA SER A 99 -20.31 9.12 -14.48
C SER A 99 -19.83 7.81 -15.09
N PHE A 100 -20.69 7.20 -15.91
CA PHE A 100 -20.35 6.09 -16.78
C PHE A 100 -21.28 6.13 -17.98
N THR A 101 -20.80 6.74 -19.05
CA THR A 101 -21.53 7.02 -20.28
C THR A 101 -20.64 6.68 -21.49
N ASN A 102 -21.21 6.64 -22.68
CA ASN A 102 -20.51 6.38 -23.94
C ASN A 102 -19.75 5.04 -24.00
N PHE A 103 -20.21 4.03 -23.27
CA PHE A 103 -19.64 2.68 -23.36
C PHE A 103 -20.22 1.93 -24.57
N HIS A 104 -19.44 0.98 -25.12
CA HIS A 104 -19.88 0.17 -26.24
C HIS A 104 -21.15 -0.61 -25.88
N ARG A 105 -22.15 -0.57 -26.78
CA ARG A 105 -23.41 -1.30 -26.62
C ARG A 105 -23.48 -2.46 -27.59
N ASP A 106 -23.92 -3.60 -27.09
CA ASP A 106 -24.22 -4.79 -27.86
C ASP A 106 -25.61 -5.35 -27.49
N ARG A 107 -25.95 -6.51 -28.06
CA ARG A 107 -27.23 -7.21 -27.79
C ARG A 107 -27.43 -7.63 -26.33
N PHE A 108 -26.40 -7.60 -25.49
CA PHE A 108 -26.45 -7.96 -24.07
C PHE A 108 -26.38 -6.74 -23.14
N THR A 109 -26.23 -5.53 -23.71
CA THR A 109 -26.04 -4.32 -22.92
C THR A 109 -27.37 -3.76 -22.43
N LEU A 110 -27.74 -4.12 -21.19
CA LEU A 110 -28.92 -3.61 -20.51
C LEU A 110 -28.63 -2.41 -19.59
N LEU A 111 -27.36 -2.17 -19.28
CA LEU A 111 -26.95 -1.09 -18.38
C LEU A 111 -27.34 0.27 -19.00
N PRO A 112 -28.12 1.11 -18.30
CA PRO A 112 -28.34 2.48 -18.71
C PRO A 112 -27.07 3.30 -18.44
N GLU A 113 -26.90 4.35 -19.22
CA GLU A 113 -25.88 5.35 -18.93
C GLU A 113 -26.22 6.12 -17.65
N ALA A 114 -25.19 6.56 -16.92
CA ALA A 114 -25.35 7.36 -15.72
C ALA A 114 -24.45 8.59 -15.80
N GLU A 115 -25.04 9.78 -15.91
CA GLU A 115 -24.29 11.05 -15.88
C GLU A 115 -23.82 11.42 -14.47
N ASP A 116 -24.50 10.92 -13.44
CA ASP A 116 -24.04 10.97 -12.06
C ASP A 116 -24.42 9.69 -11.30
N ARG A 117 -23.51 9.21 -10.45
CA ARG A 117 -23.69 8.02 -9.61
C ARG A 117 -22.77 8.03 -8.40
N LEU A 118 -23.10 7.20 -7.41
CA LEU A 118 -22.17 6.86 -6.33
C LEU A 118 -20.95 6.14 -6.92
N LEU A 119 -19.77 6.47 -6.38
CA LEU A 119 -18.56 5.69 -6.59
C LEU A 119 -17.97 5.30 -5.23
N ALA A 120 -17.96 4.01 -4.94
CA ALA A 120 -17.30 3.44 -3.78
C ALA A 120 -16.33 2.35 -4.23
N SER A 121 -15.15 2.30 -3.64
CA SER A 121 -14.12 1.30 -3.97
C SER A 121 -13.28 0.97 -2.74
N ALA A 122 -12.90 -0.31 -2.62
CA ALA A 122 -11.83 -0.77 -1.74
C ALA A 122 -10.57 -0.94 -2.58
N ILE A 123 -9.67 0.03 -2.50
CA ILE A 123 -8.49 0.12 -3.36
C ILE A 123 -7.36 -0.75 -2.78
N ASP A 124 -6.87 -1.66 -3.62
CA ASP A 124 -5.60 -2.34 -3.44
C ASP A 124 -4.59 -1.76 -4.42
N ALA A 125 -3.56 -1.09 -3.89
CA ALA A 125 -2.51 -0.50 -4.71
C ALA A 125 -1.15 -1.11 -4.36
N THR A 126 -0.32 -1.32 -5.38
CA THR A 126 1.06 -1.77 -5.23
C THR A 126 1.92 -0.95 -6.16
N TRP A 127 3.09 -0.55 -5.67
CA TRP A 127 4.10 0.15 -6.44
C TRP A 127 5.45 -0.56 -6.30
N ASP A 128 6.18 -0.61 -7.40
CA ASP A 128 7.54 -1.13 -7.45
C ASP A 128 8.53 -0.01 -7.16
N TYR A 129 9.44 -0.24 -6.21
CA TYR A 129 10.57 0.66 -6.00
C TYR A 129 11.67 0.31 -7.00
N CYS A 130 12.16 1.30 -7.75
CA CYS A 130 13.28 1.06 -8.65
C CYS A 130 14.57 0.78 -7.85
N THR A 131 15.47 -0.05 -8.40
CA THR A 131 16.65 -0.55 -7.68
C THR A 131 17.56 0.58 -7.15
N SER A 132 17.70 1.67 -7.90
CA SER A 132 18.51 2.82 -7.49
C SER A 132 17.90 3.56 -6.30
N PHE A 133 16.57 3.69 -6.27
CA PHE A 133 15.82 4.26 -5.15
C PHE A 133 16.00 3.39 -3.91
N SER A 134 15.83 2.07 -4.01
CA SER A 134 15.92 1.19 -2.85
C SER A 134 17.30 1.14 -2.18
N LYS A 135 18.36 1.40 -2.95
CA LYS A 135 19.72 1.45 -2.39
C LYS A 135 19.99 2.71 -1.57
N ARG A 136 19.45 3.86 -1.97
CA ARG A 136 19.73 5.18 -1.38
C ARG A 136 18.67 5.63 -0.38
N HIS A 137 17.43 5.24 -0.61
CA HIS A 137 16.28 5.67 0.18
C HIS A 137 16.11 4.83 1.44
N ARG A 138 15.64 5.46 2.52
CA ARG A 138 15.42 4.82 3.82
C ARG A 138 14.08 5.20 4.46
N ASP A 139 13.29 6.09 3.83
CA ASP A 139 12.01 6.54 4.38
C ASP A 139 10.81 5.97 3.62
N TRP A 140 10.57 4.68 3.84
CA TRP A 140 9.47 3.94 3.21
C TRP A 140 8.12 4.45 3.69
N THR A 141 7.98 4.71 4.99
CA THR A 141 6.76 5.22 5.61
C THR A 141 6.36 6.59 5.03
N GLY A 142 7.30 7.52 4.85
CA GLY A 142 7.05 8.79 4.20
C GLY A 142 6.63 8.63 2.74
N THR A 143 7.24 7.69 2.01
CA THR A 143 6.86 7.42 0.60
C THR A 143 5.46 6.85 0.50
N SER A 144 5.12 5.86 1.34
CA SER A 144 3.78 5.29 1.44
C SER A 144 2.74 6.37 1.77
N SER A 145 3.04 7.27 2.72
CA SER A 145 2.17 8.39 3.07
C SER A 145 1.88 9.31 1.88
N VAL A 146 2.90 9.66 1.09
CA VAL A 146 2.75 10.47 -0.13
C VAL A 146 1.90 9.76 -1.17
N VAL A 147 2.12 8.46 -1.40
CA VAL A 147 1.32 7.67 -2.35
C VAL A 147 -0.14 7.57 -1.90
N LEU A 148 -0.41 7.26 -0.62
CA LEU A 148 -1.76 7.23 -0.07
C LEU A 148 -2.46 8.58 -0.23
N SER A 149 -1.78 9.68 0.11
CA SER A 149 -2.31 11.03 -0.06
C SER A 149 -2.64 11.34 -1.52
N THR A 150 -1.80 10.88 -2.45
CA THR A 150 -2.01 11.04 -3.89
C THR A 150 -3.21 10.22 -4.37
N LEU A 151 -3.37 8.97 -3.94
CA LEU A 151 -4.52 8.13 -4.26
C LEU A 151 -5.83 8.78 -3.79
N ILE A 152 -5.85 9.27 -2.55
CA ILE A 152 -7.02 9.94 -1.97
C ILE A 152 -7.33 11.23 -2.74
N ALA A 153 -6.32 12.05 -3.03
CA ALA A 153 -6.48 13.30 -3.78
C ALA A 153 -6.98 13.05 -5.22
N SER A 154 -6.45 12.03 -5.90
CA SER A 154 -6.90 11.65 -7.26
C SER A 154 -8.36 11.20 -7.29
N PHE A 155 -8.81 10.49 -6.26
CA PHE A 155 -10.19 10.03 -6.12
C PHE A 155 -11.16 11.19 -5.78
N ALA A 156 -10.80 12.02 -4.80
CA ALA A 156 -11.68 13.04 -4.22
C ALA A 156 -11.69 14.36 -5.01
N GLY A 157 -10.51 14.84 -5.41
CA GLY A 157 -10.34 16.19 -5.97
C GLY A 157 -10.38 17.31 -4.93
N ASP A 158 -10.76 18.51 -5.37
CA ASP A 158 -10.92 19.67 -4.50
C ASP A 158 -12.02 19.44 -3.45
N ALA A 159 -11.80 19.88 -2.20
CA ALA A 159 -12.74 19.62 -1.10
C ALA A 159 -14.11 20.31 -1.25
N ARG A 160 -14.20 21.38 -2.05
CA ARG A 160 -15.46 22.11 -2.27
C ARG A 160 -16.14 21.73 -3.58
N ARG A 161 -15.36 21.43 -4.63
CA ARG A 161 -15.86 21.21 -5.99
C ARG A 161 -15.82 19.74 -6.42
N GLY A 162 -14.98 18.93 -5.79
CA GLY A 162 -14.66 17.57 -6.21
C GLY A 162 -13.87 17.51 -7.52
N LYS A 163 -13.67 16.30 -8.03
CA LYS A 163 -13.14 16.01 -9.38
C LYS A 163 -14.08 15.06 -10.12
N PRO A 164 -14.65 15.46 -11.26
CA PRO A 164 -15.42 14.56 -12.12
C PRO A 164 -14.58 13.37 -12.58
N SER A 165 -15.17 12.18 -12.54
CA SER A 165 -14.56 10.94 -13.01
C SER A 165 -15.49 10.27 -14.03
N PRO A 166 -15.10 10.20 -15.32
CA PRO A 166 -15.92 9.57 -16.35
C PRO A 166 -15.88 8.04 -16.31
N SER A 167 -14.86 7.48 -15.65
CA SER A 167 -14.69 6.05 -15.43
C SER A 167 -13.68 5.81 -14.31
N VAL A 168 -13.75 4.62 -13.70
CA VAL A 168 -12.76 4.20 -12.70
C VAL A 168 -11.36 4.11 -13.33
N GLN A 169 -11.28 3.70 -14.59
CA GLN A 169 -10.03 3.52 -15.33
C GLN A 169 -9.28 4.84 -15.56
N THR A 170 -10.00 5.96 -15.62
CA THR A 170 -9.41 7.31 -15.81
C THR A 170 -9.04 7.99 -14.49
N THR A 171 -9.59 7.50 -13.36
CA THR A 171 -9.48 8.16 -12.05
C THR A 171 -8.09 8.00 -11.46
#